data_AF-A0A1M7YM74-F1
#
_entry.id   AF-A0A1M7YM74-F1
#
_cell.length_a   1.000
_cell.length_b   1.000
_cell.length_c   1.000
_cell.angle_alpha   90.00
_cell.angle_beta   90.00
_cell.angle_gamma   90.00
#
_symmetry.space_group_name_H-M   'P 1'
#
loop_
_entity.id
_entity.type
_entity.pdbx_description
1 polymer ?
#
loop_
_entity_poly.entity_id
_entity_poly.type
_entity_poly.pdbx_seq_one_letter_code
_entity_poly.pdbx_strand_id
1 'polypeptide(L)'
;MSGVAQSETMLRKPILMPPSMIKKVDKIAKRKKVSFAEVVREAVDAFGGKPTTEDELILEALADTMIETTKNLITRIEEIEKRLDNTHALLEGE
;
A
#
# COMPACT_ATOMS: atom_id res chain seq x y z
N MET A 1 0.60 8.55 -32.39
CA MET A 1 1.69 7.54 -32.40
C MET A 1 2.59 7.87 -31.24
N SER A 2 2.54 7.05 -30.20
CA SER A 2 3.15 7.30 -28.90
C SER A 2 4.67 7.26 -29.00
N GLY A 3 5.31 8.32 -28.49
CA GLY A 3 6.77 8.46 -28.49
C GLY A 3 7.42 7.32 -27.73
N VAL A 4 8.30 6.59 -28.41
CA VAL A 4 9.23 5.65 -27.78
C VAL A 4 10.09 6.47 -26.83
N ALA A 5 9.94 6.23 -25.51
CA ALA A 5 10.86 6.76 -24.52
C ALA A 5 12.28 6.39 -24.99
N GLN A 6 13.08 7.40 -25.33
CA GLN A 6 14.47 7.19 -25.70
C GLN A 6 15.14 6.52 -24.50
N SER A 7 15.49 5.24 -24.64
CA SER A 7 16.22 4.54 -23.60
C SER A 7 17.61 5.16 -23.52
N GLU A 8 17.83 5.98 -22.50
CA GLU A 8 19.16 6.49 -22.20
C GLU A 8 20.14 5.32 -22.08
N THR A 9 21.36 5.51 -22.57
CA THR A 9 22.39 4.46 -22.49
C THR A 9 22.69 4.14 -21.03
N MET A 10 22.40 2.91 -20.60
CA MET A 10 22.64 2.47 -19.22
C MET A 10 24.13 2.44 -18.89
N LEU A 11 24.55 3.22 -17.90
CA LEU A 11 25.91 3.23 -17.37
C LEU A 11 26.00 2.50 -16.03
N ARG A 12 27.07 1.71 -15.84
CA ARG A 12 27.36 1.05 -14.57
C ARG A 12 28.23 1.96 -13.71
N LYS A 13 27.80 2.21 -12.47
CA LYS A 13 28.58 2.95 -11.47
C LYS A 13 28.74 2.12 -10.20
N PRO A 14 29.97 1.92 -9.69
CA PRO A 14 30.16 1.29 -8.39
C PRO A 14 29.67 2.24 -7.29
N ILE A 15 28.93 1.68 -6.33
CA ILE A 15 28.37 2.42 -5.19
C ILE A 15 28.82 1.76 -3.89
N LEU A 16 29.14 2.58 -2.89
CA LEU A 16 29.42 2.09 -1.54
C LEU A 16 28.09 1.93 -0.80
N MET A 17 27.78 0.70 -0.38
CA MET A 17 26.56 0.40 0.37
C MET A 17 26.85 -0.50 1.58
N PRO A 18 26.17 -0.27 2.72
CA PRO A 18 26.23 -1.19 3.86
C PRO A 18 25.73 -2.59 3.48
N PRO A 19 26.36 -3.67 4.00
CA PRO A 19 25.93 -5.05 3.76
C PRO A 19 24.47 -5.32 4.13
N SER A 20 23.94 -4.63 5.14
CA SER A 20 22.55 -4.73 5.57
C SER A 20 21.57 -4.19 4.51
N MET A 21 21.93 -3.14 3.79
CA MET A 21 21.13 -2.58 2.70
C MET A 21 21.15 -3.47 1.47
N ILE A 22 22.33 -4.01 1.11
CA ILE A 22 22.46 -4.98 0.00
C ILE A 22 21.50 -6.16 0.22
N LYS A 23 21.52 -6.74 1.43
CA LYS A 23 20.62 -7.85 1.80
C LYS A 23 19.14 -7.50 1.69
N LYS A 24 18.74 -6.27 2.04
CA LYS A 24 17.35 -5.81 1.93
C LYS A 24 16.91 -5.74 0.48
N VAL A 25 17.70 -5.10 -0.37
CA VAL A 25 17.38 -4.96 -1.81
C VAL A 25 17.39 -6.33 -2.49
N ASP A 26 18.34 -7.21 -2.16
CA ASP A 26 18.35 -8.60 -2.65
C ASP A 26 17.09 -9.38 -2.26
N LYS A 27 16.61 -9.22 -1.02
CA LYS A 27 15.36 -9.86 -0.57
C LYS A 27 14.14 -9.34 -1.34
N ILE A 28 14.11 -8.06 -1.66
CA ILE A 28 13.04 -7.45 -2.47
C ILE A 28 13.12 -7.96 -3.91
N ALA A 29 14.31 -7.95 -4.51
CA ALA A 29 14.57 -8.42 -5.87
C ALA A 29 14.14 -9.89 -6.04
N LYS A 30 14.52 -10.77 -5.11
CA LYS A 30 14.11 -12.19 -5.11
C LYS A 30 12.60 -12.36 -5.01
N ARG A 31 11.94 -11.60 -4.14
CA ARG A 31 10.48 -11.67 -3.95
C ARG A 31 9.71 -11.20 -5.20
N LYS A 32 10.19 -10.13 -5.83
CA LYS A 32 9.62 -9.56 -7.05
C LYS A 32 10.08 -10.26 -8.34
N LYS A 33 11.07 -11.17 -8.26
CA LYS A 33 11.73 -11.84 -9.39
C LYS A 33 12.34 -10.86 -10.42
N VAL A 34 12.87 -9.75 -9.94
CA VAL A 34 13.54 -8.73 -10.77
C VAL A 34 15.02 -8.59 -10.39
N SER A 35 15.78 -7.84 -11.18
CA SER A 35 17.18 -7.59 -10.87
C SER A 35 17.36 -6.59 -9.73
N PHE A 36 18.50 -6.65 -9.03
CA PHE A 36 18.85 -5.67 -8.01
C PHE A 36 18.77 -4.23 -8.54
N ALA A 37 19.33 -4.01 -9.74
CA ALA A 37 19.34 -2.69 -10.37
C ALA A 37 17.93 -2.17 -10.69
N GLU A 38 17.01 -3.07 -11.03
CA GLU A 38 15.61 -2.71 -11.27
C GLU A 38 14.94 -2.18 -10.01
N VAL A 39 15.14 -2.86 -8.88
CA VAL A 39 14.60 -2.40 -7.59
C VAL A 39 15.16 -1.02 -7.22
N VAL A 40 16.45 -0.78 -7.50
CA VAL A 40 17.08 0.53 -7.25
C VAL A 40 16.49 1.60 -8.17
N ARG A 41 16.27 1.31 -9.46
CA ARG A 41 15.64 2.24 -10.40
C ARG A 41 14.21 2.57 -9.98
N GLU A 42 13.37 1.56 -9.73
CA GLU A 42 11.99 1.75 -9.26
C GLU A 42 11.95 2.62 -7.99
N ALA A 43 12.86 2.38 -7.05
CA ALA A 43 12.93 3.16 -5.81
C ALA A 43 13.34 4.62 -6.06
N VAL A 44 14.28 4.86 -6.98
CA VAL A 44 14.70 6.21 -7.35
C VAL A 44 13.61 6.94 -8.12
N ASP A 45 12.91 6.27 -9.04
CA ASP A 45 11.79 6.83 -9.78
C ASP A 45 10.64 7.20 -8.82
N ALA A 46 10.34 6.33 -7.86
CA ALA A 46 9.35 6.59 -6.83
C ALA A 46 9.74 7.70 -5.85
N PHE A 47 11.03 7.89 -5.57
CA PHE A 47 11.52 8.94 -4.67
C PHE A 47 11.75 10.28 -5.38
N GLY A 48 12.02 10.25 -6.69
CA GLY A 48 12.29 11.40 -7.55
C GLY A 48 11.04 12.08 -8.11
N GLY A 49 9.90 11.36 -8.15
CA GLY A 49 8.60 11.98 -8.37
C GLY A 49 8.20 12.79 -7.15
N LYS A 50 7.98 14.11 -7.30
CA LYS A 50 7.04 14.77 -6.38
C LYS A 50 5.75 13.94 -6.42
N PRO A 51 5.13 13.58 -5.28
CA PRO A 51 3.80 13.01 -5.32
C PRO A 51 2.97 13.94 -6.19
N THR A 52 2.38 13.39 -7.24
CA THR A 52 1.51 14.21 -8.06
C THR A 52 0.30 14.55 -7.18
N THR A 53 -0.34 15.69 -7.43
CA THR A 53 -1.56 16.06 -6.72
C THR A 53 -2.63 14.96 -6.83
N GLU A 54 -2.58 14.14 -7.87
CA GLU A 54 -3.43 12.96 -8.07
C GLU A 54 -3.11 11.83 -7.09
N ASP A 55 -1.83 11.55 -6.80
CA ASP A 55 -1.43 10.54 -5.80
C ASP A 55 -1.90 10.93 -4.40
N GLU A 56 -1.80 12.22 -4.04
CA GLU A 56 -2.31 12.74 -2.77
C GLU A 56 -3.83 12.61 -2.66
N LEU A 57 -4.58 12.92 -3.72
CA LEU A 57 -6.03 12.79 -3.76
C LEU A 57 -6.48 11.31 -3.67
N ILE A 58 -5.76 10.39 -4.32
CA ILE A 58 -6.05 8.95 -4.22
C ILE A 58 -5.80 8.45 -2.80
N LEU A 59 -4.71 8.89 -2.16
CA LEU A 59 -4.39 8.53 -0.78
C LEU A 59 -5.45 9.06 0.20
N GLU A 60 -5.92 10.30 -0.01
CA GLU A 60 -6.98 10.91 0.79
C GLU A 60 -8.31 10.15 0.62
N ALA A 61 -8.72 9.86 -0.63
CA ALA A 61 -9.93 9.08 -0.90
C ALA A 61 -9.88 7.67 -0.30
N LEU A 62 -8.71 7.03 -0.29
CA LEU A 62 -8.54 5.71 0.34
C LEU A 62 -8.69 5.81 1.87
N ALA A 63 -8.10 6.83 2.49
CA ALA A 63 -8.22 7.08 3.92
C ALA A 63 -9.69 7.32 4.32
N ASP A 64 -10.40 8.17 3.56
CA ASP A 64 -11.82 8.44 3.79
C ASP A 64 -12.67 7.18 3.66
N THR A 65 -12.43 6.37 2.62
CA THR A 65 -13.14 5.11 2.41
C THR A 65 -12.89 4.13 3.57
N MET A 66 -11.66 4.05 4.08
CA MET A 66 -11.35 3.21 5.25
C MET A 66 -12.06 3.70 6.52
N ILE A 67 -12.10 5.01 6.74
CA ILE A 67 -12.80 5.62 7.88
C ILE A 67 -14.30 5.32 7.79
N GLU A 68 -14.92 5.54 6.64
CA GLU A 68 -16.33 5.30 6.41
C GLU A 68 -16.69 3.82 6.61
N THR A 69 -15.89 2.92 6.02
CA THR A 69 -16.09 1.48 6.17
C THR A 69 -15.99 1.05 7.63
N THR A 70 -15.02 1.57 8.38
CA THR A 70 -14.86 1.26 9.80
C THR A 70 -16.03 1.75 10.63
N LYS A 71 -16.53 2.97 10.38
CA LYS A 71 -17.74 3.49 11.04
C LYS A 71 -18.96 2.61 10.75
N ASN A 72 -19.17 2.23 9.49
CA ASN A 72 -20.28 1.35 9.10
C ASN A 72 -20.20 -0.03 9.76
N LEU A 73 -19.00 -0.58 9.93
CA LEU A 73 -18.80 -1.84 10.66
C LEU A 73 -19.15 -1.70 12.13
N ILE A 74 -18.75 -0.62 12.80
CA ILE A 74 -19.11 -0.36 14.21
C ILE A 74 -20.63 -0.30 14.36
N THR A 75 -21.32 0.48 13.53
CA THR A 75 -22.79 0.61 13.59
C THR A 75 -23.49 -0.74 13.40
N ARG A 76 -22.99 -1.57 12.47
CA ARG A 76 -23.55 -2.92 12.26
C ARG A 76 -23.34 -3.84 13.47
N ILE A 77 -22.19 -3.74 14.13
CA ILE A 77 -21.90 -4.50 15.34
C ILE A 77 -22.86 -4.09 16.47
N GLU A 78 -23.06 -2.79 16.69
CA GLU A 78 -24.00 -2.27 17.69
C GLU A 78 -25.45 -2.72 17.42
N GLU A 79 -25.86 -2.75 16.15
CA GLU A 79 -27.19 -3.24 15.76
C GLU A 79 -27.34 -4.74 16.03
N ILE A 80 -26.30 -5.53 15.76
CA ILE A 80 -26.27 -6.97 16.06
C ILE A 80 -26.34 -7.20 17.57
N GLU A 81 -25.58 -6.43 18.36
CA GLU A 81 -25.58 -6.49 19.83
C GLU A 81 -26.98 -6.23 20.39
N LYS A 82 -27.64 -5.15 19.96
CA LYS A 82 -29.03 -4.86 20.36
C LYS A 82 -30.01 -5.97 19.97
N ARG A 83 -29.84 -6.57 18.80
CA ARG A 83 -30.70 -7.68 18.36
C ARG A 83 -30.47 -8.91 19.22
N LEU A 84 -29.22 -9.23 19.57
CA LEU A 84 -28.88 -10.33 20.46
C LEU A 84 -29.44 -10.11 21.86
N ASP A 85 -29.28 -8.91 22.43
CA ASP A 85 -29.84 -8.55 23.74
C ASP A 85 -31.36 -8.69 23.76
N ASN A 86 -32.05 -8.21 22.72
CA ASN A 86 -33.50 -8.36 22.59
C ASN A 86 -33.91 -9.83 22.50
N THR A 87 -33.19 -10.66 21.74
CA THR A 87 -33.49 -12.09 21.67
C THR A 87 -33.20 -12.80 22.99
N HIS A 88 -32.16 -12.38 23.71
CA HIS A 88 -31.80 -12.96 24.99
C HIS A 88 -32.85 -12.64 26.06
N ALA A 89 -33.28 -11.39 26.15
CA ALA A 89 -34.35 -10.96 27.06
C ALA A 89 -35.69 -11.67 26.78
N LEU A 90 -35.97 -11.99 25.51
CA LEU A 90 -37.17 -12.71 25.12
C LEU A 90 -37.13 -14.19 25.52
N LEU A 91 -35.93 -14.80 25.54
CA LEU A 91 -35.71 -16.19 25.96
C LEU A 91 -35.60 -16.38 27.48
N GLU A 92 -35.20 -15.35 28.23
CA GLU A 92 -35.17 -15.38 29.71
C GLU A 92 -36.52 -15.03 30.36
N GLY A 93 -37.49 -14.54 29.57
CA GLY A 93 -38.84 -14.19 30.02
C GLY A 93 -39.88 -15.33 29.89
N GLU A 94 -39.50 -16.47 29.32
CA GLU A 94 -40.25 -17.75 29.33
C GLU A 94 -39.72 -18.70 30.41
#